data_AF-A0A969Q6J2-F1
#
_entry.id   AF-A0A969Q6J2-F1
#
_cell.length_a   1.000
_cell.length_b   1.000
_cell.length_c   1.000
_cell.angle_alpha   90.00
_cell.angle_beta   90.00
_cell.angle_gamma   90.00
#
_symmetry.space_group_name_H-M   'P 1'
#
loop_
_entity.id
_entity.type
_entity.pdbx_description
1 polymer ?
#
loop_
_entity_poly.entity_id
_entity_poly.type
_entity_poly.pdbx_seq_one_letter_code
_entity_poly.pdbx_strand_id
1 'polypeptide(L)'
;MSTNPSLETSPSTAPHENLILGLAMAGGLGILLIIIGFLLGVLNPTLSSSIVGLTVLAGLLFLIGAIIAWAAVVRPFDHFDDINVPQYHGHEHHGRARP
;
A
#
# COMPACT_ATOMS: atom_id res chain seq x y z
N MET A 1 -34.81 19.92 -28.17
CA MET A 1 -34.33 20.51 -26.91
C MET A 1 -34.35 19.42 -25.85
N SER A 2 -33.26 19.29 -25.09
CA SER A 2 -32.92 18.27 -24.08
C SER A 2 -32.29 16.96 -24.61
N THR A 3 -30.98 16.99 -24.80
CA THR A 3 -30.11 15.81 -24.86
C THR A 3 -29.41 15.62 -23.52
N ASN A 4 -29.44 14.38 -23.03
CA ASN A 4 -28.54 13.75 -22.05
C ASN A 4 -28.79 14.05 -20.56
N PRO A 5 -28.85 12.96 -19.78
CA PRO A 5 -27.67 12.61 -19.00
C PRO A 5 -27.11 11.27 -19.47
N SER A 6 -25.96 11.29 -20.14
CA SER A 6 -25.11 10.11 -20.28
C SER A 6 -24.68 9.73 -18.87
N LEU A 7 -25.21 8.62 -18.38
CA LEU A 7 -24.75 7.93 -17.19
C LEU A 7 -23.23 7.81 -17.28
N GLU A 8 -22.52 8.69 -16.58
CA GLU A 8 -21.09 8.52 -16.33
C GLU A 8 -20.96 7.28 -15.46
N THR A 9 -20.81 6.13 -16.10
CA THR A 9 -20.32 4.92 -15.44
C THR A 9 -18.91 5.27 -14.99
N SER A 10 -18.77 5.64 -13.72
CA SER A 10 -17.47 5.85 -13.08
C SER A 10 -16.56 4.67 -13.46
N PRO A 11 -15.34 4.93 -13.95
CA PRO A 11 -14.43 3.84 -14.31
C PRO A 11 -14.26 2.93 -13.11
N SER A 12 -14.49 1.63 -13.30
CA SER A 12 -14.31 0.62 -12.25
C SER A 12 -12.84 0.60 -11.82
N THR A 13 -12.53 1.27 -10.71
CA THR A 13 -11.23 1.25 -10.02
C THR A 13 -10.93 -0.08 -9.32
N ALA A 14 -11.80 -1.09 -9.48
CA ALA A 14 -11.79 -2.34 -8.73
C ALA A 14 -10.53 -3.22 -8.84
N PRO A 15 -9.80 -3.31 -9.97
CA PRO A 15 -8.68 -4.27 -10.08
C PRO A 15 -7.51 -3.93 -9.16
N HIS A 16 -7.20 -2.63 -9.04
CA HIS A 16 -6.03 -2.15 -8.27
C HIS A 16 -6.33 -2.11 -6.77
N GLU A 17 -7.56 -1.74 -6.39
CA GLU A 17 -7.99 -1.70 -4.98
C GLU A 17 -8.01 -3.10 -4.34
N ASN A 18 -8.53 -4.10 -5.06
CA ASN A 18 -8.56 -5.48 -4.58
C ASN A 18 -7.14 -6.07 -4.40
N LEU A 19 -6.22 -5.70 -5.29
CA LEU A 19 -4.81 -6.12 -5.18
C LEU A 19 -4.15 -5.51 -3.95
N ILE A 20 -4.31 -4.20 -3.74
CA ILE A 20 -3.74 -3.49 -2.58
C ILE A 20 -4.35 -4.04 -1.28
N LEU A 21 -5.66 -4.30 -1.26
CA LEU A 21 -6.32 -4.94 -0.12
C LEU A 21 -5.74 -6.33 0.17
N GLY A 22 -5.52 -7.15 -0.87
CA GLY A 22 -4.89 -8.46 -0.73
C GLY A 22 -3.48 -8.38 -0.15
N LEU A 23 -2.67 -7.42 -0.60
CA LEU A 23 -1.34 -7.17 -0.04
C LEU A 23 -1.40 -6.70 1.42
N ALA A 24 -2.36 -5.84 1.77
CA ALA A 24 -2.57 -5.40 3.15
C ALA A 24 -2.98 -6.56 4.07
N MET A 25 -3.85 -7.45 3.61
CA MET A 25 -4.23 -8.67 4.34
C MET A 25 -3.02 -9.60 4.53
N ALA A 26 -2.19 -9.79 3.50
CA ALA A 26 -0.98 -10.60 3.58
C ALA A 26 0.05 -10.01 4.57
N GLY A 27 0.25 -8.69 4.55
CA GLY A 27 1.11 -7.98 5.51
C GLY A 27 0.59 -8.08 6.94
N GLY A 28 -0.73 -7.90 7.14
CA GLY A 28 -1.39 -8.07 8.42
C GLY A 28 -1.28 -9.48 8.98
N LEU A 29 -1.42 -10.51 8.12
CA LEU A 29 -1.18 -11.91 8.49
C LEU A 29 0.26 -12.15 8.93
N GLY A 30 1.24 -11.56 8.23
CA GLY A 30 2.64 -11.62 8.62
C GLY A 30 2.88 -11.11 10.04
N ILE A 31 2.33 -9.94 10.36
CA ILE A 31 2.40 -9.34 11.72
C ILE A 31 1.71 -10.25 12.75
N LEU A 32 0.52 -10.76 12.44
CA LEU A 32 -0.22 -11.66 13.32
C LEU A 32 0.59 -12.92 13.65
N LEU A 33 1.23 -13.54 12.65
CA LEU A 33 2.08 -14.72 12.85
C LEU A 33 3.29 -14.43 13.73
N ILE A 34 3.92 -13.26 13.57
CA ILE A 34 5.04 -12.84 14.45
C ILE A 34 4.57 -12.73 15.90
N ILE A 35 3.43 -12.08 16.14
CA ILE A 35 2.86 -11.92 17.49
C ILE A 35 2.55 -13.31 18.08
N ILE A 36 1.89 -14.18 17.33
CA ILE A 36 1.58 -15.54 17.78
C ILE A 36 2.86 -16.33 18.07
N GLY A 37 3.87 -16.25 17.21
CA GLY A 37 5.16 -16.91 17.42
C GLY A 37 5.81 -16.50 18.74
N PHE A 38 5.85 -15.20 19.04
CA PHE A 38 6.37 -14.72 20.32
C PHE A 38 5.52 -15.16 21.51
N LEU A 39 4.18 -15.10 21.39
CA LEU A 39 3.29 -15.59 22.44
C LEU A 39 3.51 -17.08 22.73
N LEU A 40 3.66 -17.91 21.71
CA LEU A 40 3.97 -19.33 21.86
C LEU A 40 5.30 -19.56 22.59
N GLY A 41 6.34 -18.79 22.23
CA GLY A 41 7.64 -18.86 22.88
C GLY A 41 7.63 -18.47 24.36
N VAL A 42 6.78 -17.52 24.75
CA VAL A 42 6.64 -17.09 26.15
C VAL A 42 5.74 -18.03 26.96
N LEU A 43 4.60 -18.43 26.40
CA LEU A 43 3.58 -19.19 27.12
C LEU A 43 3.88 -20.69 27.20
N ASN A 44 4.64 -21.23 26.25
CA ASN A 44 4.95 -22.66 26.19
C ASN A 44 6.47 -22.91 26.16
N PRO A 45 7.15 -22.96 27.32
CA PRO A 45 8.59 -23.19 27.39
C PRO A 45 9.02 -24.59 26.95
N THR A 46 8.08 -25.53 26.84
CA THR A 46 8.33 -26.90 26.34
C THR A 46 8.24 -27.00 24.82
N LEU A 47 7.76 -25.95 24.13
CA LEU A 47 7.66 -25.95 22.68
C LEU A 47 9.06 -25.89 22.07
N SER A 48 9.27 -26.63 20.97
CA SER A 48 10.55 -26.60 20.26
C SER A 48 10.86 -25.19 19.76
N SER A 49 12.09 -24.74 20.01
CA SER A 49 12.61 -23.46 19.52
C SER A 49 12.56 -23.36 17.99
N SER A 50 12.66 -24.50 17.29
CA SER A 50 12.50 -24.56 15.84
C SER A 50 11.09 -24.17 15.40
N ILE A 51 10.05 -24.60 16.13
CA ILE A 51 8.66 -24.27 15.79
C ILE A 51 8.43 -22.77 15.97
N VAL A 52 8.83 -22.23 17.13
CA VAL A 52 8.72 -20.80 17.43
C VAL A 52 9.48 -19.97 16.39
N GLY A 53 10.72 -20.33 16.10
CA GLY A 53 11.57 -19.66 15.12
C GLY A 53 10.98 -19.71 13.71
N LEU A 54 10.47 -20.86 13.28
CA LEU A 54 9.83 -21.01 11.96
C LEU A 54 8.55 -20.19 11.85
N THR A 55 7.72 -20.13 12.90
CA THR A 55 6.50 -19.30 12.89
C THR A 55 6.84 -17.82 12.76
N VAL A 56 7.81 -17.32 13.52
CA VAL A 56 8.26 -15.93 13.43
C VAL A 56 8.89 -15.64 12.07
N LEU A 57 9.74 -16.54 11.55
CA LEU A 57 10.35 -16.40 10.24
C LEU A 57 9.30 -16.37 9.13
N ALA A 58 8.30 -17.25 9.18
CA ALA A 58 7.20 -17.26 8.21
C ALA A 58 6.43 -15.94 8.22
N GLY A 59 6.11 -15.42 9.42
CA GLY A 59 5.46 -14.12 9.54
C GLY A 59 6.30 -12.97 8.98
N LEU A 60 7.62 -12.99 9.22
CA LEU A 60 8.57 -12.02 8.68
C LEU A 60 8.62 -12.05 7.15
N LEU A 61 8.67 -13.24 6.56
CA LEU A 61 8.68 -13.42 5.10
C LEU A 61 7.38 -12.93 4.47
N PHE A 62 6.23 -13.19 5.10
CA PHE A 62 4.95 -12.64 4.65
C PHE A 62 4.93 -11.12 4.70
N LEU A 63 5.40 -10.52 5.80
CA LEU A 63 5.45 -9.07 5.96
C LEU A 63 6.38 -8.41 4.94
N ILE A 64 7.62 -8.89 4.81
CA ILE A 64 8.60 -8.37 3.85
C ILE A 64 8.10 -8.56 2.43
N GLY A 65 7.57 -9.74 2.10
CA GLY A 65 7.00 -10.03 0.78
C GLY A 65 5.86 -9.09 0.42
N ALA A 66 4.94 -8.81 1.36
CA ALA A 66 3.85 -7.87 1.15
C ALA A 66 4.36 -6.43 0.92
N ILE A 67 5.37 -5.98 1.67
CA ILE A 67 5.97 -4.64 1.50
C ILE A 67 6.67 -4.52 0.13
N ILE A 68 7.47 -5.52 -0.25
CA ILE A 68 8.17 -5.53 -1.55
C ILE A 68 7.16 -5.54 -2.70
N ALA A 69 6.15 -6.42 -2.62
CA ALA A 69 5.10 -6.50 -3.62
C ALA A 69 4.33 -5.17 -3.73
N TRP A 70 4.02 -4.54 -2.59
CA TRP A 70 3.36 -3.25 -2.56
C TRP A 70 4.20 -2.16 -3.23
N ALA A 71 5.49 -2.09 -2.89
CA ALA A 71 6.41 -1.13 -3.48
C ALA A 71 6.53 -1.33 -5.01
N ALA A 72 6.52 -2.58 -5.49
CA ALA A 72 6.57 -2.88 -6.92
C ALA A 72 5.28 -2.51 -7.68
N VAL A 73 4.12 -2.57 -7.00
CA VAL A 73 2.80 -2.24 -7.57
C VAL A 73 2.55 -0.74 -7.56
N VAL A 74 2.74 -0.09 -6.41
CA VAL A 74 2.47 1.35 -6.22
C VAL A 74 3.60 2.20 -6.80
N ARG A 75 4.82 1.67 -6.88
CA ARG A 75 6.02 2.34 -7.38
C ARG A 75 6.13 3.77 -6.86
N PRO A 76 6.19 3.97 -5.53
CA PRO A 76 6.22 5.30 -4.96
C PRO A 76 7.39 6.13 -5.51
N PHE A 77 8.50 5.47 -5.86
CA PHE A 77 9.72 6.04 -6.43
C PHE A 77 9.56 6.73 -7.79
N ASP A 78 8.53 6.40 -8.58
CA ASP A 78 8.37 6.96 -9.93
C ASP A 78 8.02 8.47 -9.90
N HIS A 79 7.40 8.97 -8.83
CA HIS A 79 7.04 10.39 -8.69
C HIS A 79 8.10 11.22 -7.96
N PHE A 80 9.10 10.59 -7.34
CA PHE A 80 10.18 11.32 -6.65
C PHE A 80 11.28 11.80 -7.61
N ASP A 81 11.26 11.38 -8.88
CA ASP A 81 12.22 11.81 -9.91
C ASP A 81 11.89 13.19 -10.51
N ASP A 82 10.67 13.71 -10.27
CA ASP A 82 10.26 15.04 -10.74
C ASP A 82 10.74 16.20 -9.84
N ILE A 83 11.72 15.94 -8.95
CA ILE A 83 12.30 16.95 -8.04
C ILE A 83 12.98 18.12 -8.77
N ASN A 84 13.37 17.89 -10.04
CA ASN A 84 14.01 18.89 -10.88
C ASN A 84 13.01 19.75 -11.66
N VAL A 85 11.70 19.47 -11.57
CA VAL A 85 10.66 20.32 -12.15
C VAL A 85 9.99 21.06 -11.01
N PRO A 86 10.03 22.41 -10.99
CA PRO A 86 9.27 23.17 -10.01
C PRO A 86 7.79 22.83 -10.19
N GLN A 87 7.14 22.29 -9.15
CA GLN A 87 5.68 22.28 -9.11
C GLN A 87 5.24 23.75 -9.18
N TYR A 88 4.75 24.17 -10.34
CA TYR A 88 4.31 25.54 -10.57
C TYR A 88 3.05 25.78 -9.71
N HIS A 89 3.25 26.40 -8.54
CA HIS A 89 2.17 26.86 -7.66
C HIS A 89 1.67 28.22 -8.15
N GLY A 90 1.16 28.24 -9.39
CA GLY A 90 0.75 29.48 -10.07
C GLY A 90 -0.09 30.38 -9.18
N HIS A 91 0.51 31.45 -8.67
CA HIS A 91 -0.24 32.64 -8.34
C HIS A 91 -0.70 33.22 -9.68
N GLU A 92 -1.96 32.99 -10.01
CA GLU A 92 -2.60 33.64 -11.16
C GLU A 92 -2.39 35.15 -11.03
N HIS A 93 -1.53 35.70 -11.89
CA HIS A 93 -1.44 37.13 -12.09
C HIS A 93 -2.76 37.58 -12.71
N HIS A 94 -3.71 38.03 -11.89
CA HIS A 94 -4.90 38.69 -12.39
C HIS A 94 -4.51 39.93 -13.20
N GLY A 95 -4.56 39.73 -14.51
CA GLY A 95 -4.93 40.67 -15.56
C GLY A 95 -4.61 42.13 -15.32
N ARG A 96 -3.52 42.58 -15.94
CA ARG A 96 -3.43 43.94 -16.50
C ARG A 96 -4.67 44.18 -17.38
N ALA A 97 -5.60 45.02 -16.92
CA ALA A 97 -6.56 45.69 -17.78
C ALA A 97 -5.94 47.04 -18.22
N ARG A 98 -5.65 47.17 -19.52
CA ARG A 98 -5.54 48.45 -20.24
C ARG A 98 -6.80 48.56 -21.13
N PRO A 99 -7.28 49.74 -21.55
CA PRO A 99 -6.53 50.85 -22.17
C PRO A 99 -6.09 51.96 -21.20
#